data_AF-A0A961QNG4-F1
#
_entry.id   AF-A0A961QNG4-F1
#
_cell.length_a   1.000
_cell.length_b   1.000
_cell.length_c   1.000
_cell.angle_alpha   90.00
_cell.angle_beta   90.00
_cell.angle_gamma   90.00
#
_symmetry.space_group_name_H-M   'P 1'
#
loop_
_entity.id
_entity.type
_entity.pdbx_description
1 polymer ?
#
loop_
_entity_poly.entity_id
_entity_poly.type
_entity_poly.pdbx_seq_one_letter_code
_entity_poly.pdbx_strand_id
1 'polypeptide(L)'
;MRKLLHQIDLPPLWLALFAAAGWLLARLLPLPFVQSRPIGAVLVVMGVLLMAAALIQMVLRRTSFVPRRDPSALVTGGAFALSRNP
;
A
#
# COMPACT_ATOMS: atom_id res chain seq x y z
N MET A 1 -15.98 20.95 -6.79
CA MET A 1 -15.09 20.10 -7.62
C MET A 1 -13.70 19.87 -7.01
N ARG A 2 -12.94 20.89 -6.59
CA ARG A 2 -11.55 20.73 -6.08
C ARG A 2 -11.36 19.80 -4.88
N LYS A 3 -12.32 19.76 -3.93
CA LYS A 3 -12.31 18.84 -2.78
C LYS A 3 -12.58 17.38 -3.16
N LEU A 4 -13.42 17.15 -4.18
CA LEU A 4 -13.76 15.82 -4.67
C LEU A 4 -12.56 15.19 -5.43
N LEU A 5 -11.89 16.00 -6.27
CA LEU A 5 -10.64 15.60 -6.94
C LEU A 5 -9.53 15.25 -5.93
N HIS A 6 -9.43 16.00 -4.83
CA HIS A 6 -8.48 15.71 -3.74
C HIS A 6 -8.69 14.36 -3.06
N GLN A 7 -9.95 13.88 -3.00
CA GLN A 7 -10.27 12.58 -2.42
C GLN A 7 -9.99 11.44 -3.40
N ILE A 8 -10.08 11.71 -4.70
CA ILE A 8 -9.72 10.75 -5.76
C ILE A 8 -8.21 10.55 -5.80
N ASP A 9 -7.39 11.58 -5.58
CA ASP A 9 -5.92 11.47 -5.52
C ASP A 9 -5.37 10.88 -4.19
N LEU A 10 -6.17 10.10 -3.47
CA LEU A 10 -5.74 9.40 -2.26
C LEU A 10 -5.32 7.96 -2.61
N PRO A 11 -4.03 7.59 -2.39
CA PRO A 11 -3.55 6.24 -2.65
C PRO A 11 -4.42 5.11 -2.06
N PRO A 12 -5.01 5.23 -0.85
CA PRO A 12 -5.88 4.19 -0.30
C PRO A 12 -7.14 3.92 -1.13
N LEU A 13 -7.73 4.95 -1.77
CA LEU A 13 -8.95 4.79 -2.57
C LEU A 13 -8.65 4.00 -3.85
N TRP A 14 -7.57 4.36 -4.54
CA TRP A 14 -7.13 3.61 -5.72
C TRP A 14 -6.76 2.17 -5.39
N LEU A 15 -6.06 1.95 -4.26
CA LEU A 15 -5.73 0.60 -3.80
C LEU A 15 -7.01 -0.23 -3.59
N ALA A 16 -8.01 0.32 -2.89
CA ALA A 16 -9.27 -0.37 -2.67
C ALA A 16 -10.02 -0.66 -3.98
N LEU A 17 -10.06 0.32 -4.90
CA LEU A 17 -10.70 0.17 -6.21
C LEU A 17 -10.04 -0.94 -7.03
N PHE A 18 -8.72 -0.95 -7.15
CA PHE A 18 -8.00 -1.96 -7.93
C PHE A 18 -8.02 -3.34 -7.27
N ALA A 19 -8.01 -3.42 -5.94
CA ALA A 19 -8.20 -4.68 -5.23
C ALA A 19 -9.60 -5.27 -5.50
N ALA A 20 -10.64 -4.45 -5.46
CA ALA A 20 -12.00 -4.87 -5.78
C ALA A 20 -12.14 -5.30 -7.25
N ALA A 21 -11.53 -4.54 -8.18
CA ALA A 21 -11.49 -4.89 -9.59
C ALA A 21 -10.77 -6.23 -9.84
N GLY A 22 -9.61 -6.46 -9.21
CA GLY A 22 -8.87 -7.72 -9.30
C GLY A 22 -9.66 -8.90 -8.73
N TRP A 23 -10.35 -8.72 -7.61
CA TRP A 23 -11.24 -9.73 -7.04
C TRP A 23 -12.41 -10.06 -7.96
N LEU A 24 -13.02 -9.06 -8.60
CA LEU A 24 -14.09 -9.28 -9.57
C LEU A 24 -13.58 -10.01 -10.81
N LEU A 25 -12.42 -9.61 -11.34
CA LEU A 25 -11.77 -10.28 -12.46
C LEU A 25 -11.48 -11.75 -12.16
N ALA A 26 -10.99 -12.07 -10.96
CA ALA A 26 -10.75 -13.46 -10.54
C ALA A 26 -12.04 -14.31 -10.50
N ARG A 27 -13.21 -13.70 -10.33
CA ARG A 27 -14.52 -14.38 -10.40
C ARG A 27 -15.01 -14.55 -11.83
N LEU A 28 -14.82 -13.52 -12.67
CA LEU A 28 -15.29 -13.52 -14.06
C LEU A 28 -14.39 -14.35 -14.98
N LEU A 29 -13.09 -14.41 -14.68
CA LEU A 29 -12.06 -15.06 -15.49
C LEU A 29 -11.19 -15.96 -14.60
N PRO A 30 -11.70 -17.12 -14.16
CA PRO A 30 -10.95 -18.02 -13.30
C PRO A 30 -9.76 -18.62 -14.06
N LEU A 31 -8.55 -18.35 -13.57
CA LEU A 31 -7.30 -18.90 -14.11
C LEU A 31 -6.87 -20.13 -13.31
N PRO A 32 -6.29 -21.17 -13.95
CA PRO A 32 -5.97 -22.45 -13.32
C PRO A 32 -4.67 -22.40 -12.49
N PHE A 33 -4.55 -21.42 -11.59
CA PHE A 33 -3.40 -21.30 -10.68
C PHE A 33 -3.57 -22.19 -9.45
N VAL A 34 -2.64 -23.13 -9.28
CA VAL A 34 -2.55 -24.00 -8.10
C VAL A 34 -2.17 -23.17 -6.88
N GLN A 35 -2.81 -23.42 -5.73
CA GLN A 35 -2.52 -22.74 -4.45
C GLN A 35 -2.65 -21.20 -4.47
N SER A 36 -3.40 -20.64 -5.41
CA SER A 36 -3.60 -19.19 -5.56
C SER A 36 -4.11 -18.50 -4.28
N ARG A 37 -5.04 -19.14 -3.55
CA ARG A 37 -5.59 -18.61 -2.29
C ARG A 37 -4.56 -18.47 -1.16
N PRO A 38 -3.87 -19.54 -0.71
CA PRO A 38 -2.89 -19.42 0.36
C PRO A 38 -1.70 -18.53 -0.02
N ILE A 39 -1.20 -18.63 -1.25
CA ILE A 39 -0.11 -17.75 -1.74
C ILE A 39 -0.56 -16.30 -1.71
N GLY A 40 -1.75 -16.00 -2.24
CA GLY A 40 -2.32 -14.65 -2.22
C GLY A 40 -2.49 -14.11 -0.80
N ALA A 41 -2.98 -14.92 0.14
CA ALA A 41 -3.13 -14.52 1.54
C ALA A 41 -1.78 -14.18 2.18
N VAL A 42 -0.75 -15.01 1.97
CA VAL A 42 0.62 -14.75 2.45
C VAL A 42 1.16 -13.45 1.87
N LEU A 43 1.00 -13.23 0.56
CA LEU A 43 1.47 -12.00 -0.09
C LEU A 43 0.76 -10.75 0.46
N VAL A 44 -0.55 -10.81 0.68
CA VAL A 44 -1.31 -9.70 1.28
C VAL A 44 -0.82 -9.40 2.69
N VAL A 45 -0.66 -10.44 3.53
CA VAL A 45 -0.17 -10.27 4.91
C VAL A 45 1.24 -9.66 4.91
N MET A 46 2.15 -10.18 4.09
CA MET A 46 3.50 -9.64 3.96
C MET A 46 3.50 -8.17 3.52
N GLY A 47 2.67 -7.81 2.53
CA GLY A 47 2.52 -6.43 2.09
C GLY A 47 2.02 -5.50 3.20
N VAL A 48 0.99 -5.92 3.95
CA VAL A 48 0.46 -5.13 5.09
C VAL A 48 1.50 -4.97 6.20
N LEU A 49 2.25 -6.03 6.52
CA LEU A 49 3.31 -5.96 7.52
C LEU A 49 4.44 -5.01 7.10
N LEU A 50 4.84 -5.03 5.82
CA LEU A 50 5.83 -4.09 5.27
C LEU A 50 5.33 -2.64 5.35
N MET A 51 4.09 -2.38 4.94
CA MET A 51 3.46 -1.05 5.05
C MET A 51 3.43 -0.56 6.50
N ALA A 52 3.06 -1.44 7.44
CA ALA A 52 3.03 -1.11 8.87
C ALA A 52 4.44 -0.82 9.40
N ALA A 53 5.43 -1.64 9.04
CA ALA A 53 6.82 -1.43 9.44
C ALA A 53 7.38 -0.10 8.91
N ALA A 54 7.07 0.26 7.66
CA ALA A 54 7.44 1.55 7.08
C ALA A 54 6.75 2.71 7.82
N LEU A 55 5.43 2.61 8.05
CA LEU A 55 4.66 3.61 8.79
C LEU A 55 5.22 3.83 10.19
N ILE A 56 5.50 2.75 10.94
CA ILE A 56 6.07 2.82 12.29
C ILE A 56 7.41 3.57 12.27
N GLN A 57 8.30 3.27 11.32
CA GLN A 57 9.58 3.98 11.20
C GLN A 57 9.39 5.47 10.93
N MET A 58 8.46 5.86 10.06
CA MET A 58 8.16 7.28 9.80
C MET A 58 7.57 7.98 11.02
N VAL A 59 6.67 7.32 11.75
CA VAL A 59 6.08 7.82 13.00
C VAL A 59 7.13 8.00 14.08
N LEU A 60 8.02 7.01 14.26
CA LEU A 60 9.13 7.08 15.22
C LEU A 60 10.12 8.21 14.87
N ARG A 61 10.31 8.50 13.58
CA ARG A 61 11.11 9.64 13.09
C ARG A 61 10.34 10.96 13.06
N ARG A 62 9.07 10.98 13.48
CA ARG A 62 8.19 12.17 13.51
C ARG A 62 8.12 12.90 12.17
N THR A 63 8.17 12.16 11.06
CA THR A 63 8.08 12.71 9.70
C THR A 63 6.76 12.35 9.04
N SER A 64 6.30 13.16 8.08
CA SER A 64 5.00 12.95 7.46
C SER A 64 5.00 11.75 6.52
N PHE A 65 4.10 10.81 6.76
CA PHE A 65 3.72 9.74 5.82
C PHE A 65 2.53 10.13 4.92
N VAL A 66 1.92 11.28 5.16
CA VAL A 66 0.81 11.78 4.36
C VAL A 66 1.36 12.49 3.13
N PRO A 67 0.96 12.09 1.91
CA PRO A 67 1.38 12.76 0.68
C PRO A 67 1.06 14.25 0.71
N ARG A 68 1.89 15.07 0.04
CA ARG A 68 1.71 16.53 -0.08
C ARG A 68 1.79 17.29 1.25
N ARG A 69 2.50 16.75 2.24
CA ARG A 69 2.95 17.47 3.43
C ARG A 69 4.46 17.52 3.46
N ASP A 70 5.00 18.57 4.04
CA ASP A 70 6.45 18.73 4.16
C ASP A 70 7.00 17.69 5.16
N PRO A 71 7.97 16.84 4.74
CA PRO A 71 8.64 15.92 5.63
C PRO A 71 9.61 16.70 6.55
N SER A 72 9.67 16.30 7.83
CA SER A 72 10.58 16.89 8.82
C SER A 72 11.95 16.21 8.83
N ALA A 73 12.03 14.97 8.34
CA ALA A 73 13.26 14.18 8.25
C ALA A 73 13.15 13.13 7.13
N LEU A 74 14.30 12.74 6.58
CA LEU A 74 14.43 11.60 5.66
C LEU A 74 14.71 10.31 6.44
N VAL A 75 13.91 9.27 6.21
CA VAL A 75 14.10 7.95 6.82
C VAL A 75 14.91 7.07 5.88
N THR A 76 16.04 6.55 6.33
CA THR A 76 16.96 5.73 5.50
C THR A 76 17.29 4.37 6.11
N GLY A 77 16.81 4.08 7.32
CA GLY A 77 17.02 2.80 8.01
C GLY A 77 15.90 1.79 7.75
N GLY A 78 16.07 0.57 8.25
CA GLY A 78 15.07 -0.50 8.21
C GLY A 78 14.53 -0.77 6.81
N ALA A 79 13.21 -0.74 6.65
CA ALA A 79 12.56 -0.96 5.35
C ALA A 79 13.01 0.07 4.28
N PHE A 80 13.27 1.31 4.70
CA PHE A 80 13.72 2.38 3.79
C PHE A 80 15.18 2.24 3.33
N ALA A 81 15.94 1.31 3.90
CA ALA A 81 17.28 0.96 3.41
C ALA A 81 17.20 0.08 2.14
N LEU A 82 16.09 -0.63 1.94
CA LEU A 82 15.90 -1.52 0.78
C LEU A 82 15.20 -0.81 -0.39
N SER A 83 14.25 0.08 -0.09
CA SER A 83 13.48 0.82 -1.09
C SER A 83 13.15 2.22 -0.57
N ARG A 84 13.03 3.20 -1.47
CA ARG A 84 12.52 4.55 -1.12
C ARG A 84 11.00 4.56 -0.90
N ASN A 85 10.31 3.54 -1.38
CA ASN A 85 8.88 3.31 -1.18
C ASN A 85 8.68 1.81 -0.88
N PRO A 86 9.06 1.37 0.33
CA PRO A 86 8.89 -0.01 0.77
C PRO A 86 7.41 -0.35 0.99
#